data_AF-A0A367K139-F1
#
_entry.id   AF-A0A367K139-F1
#
_cell.length_a   1.000
_cell.length_b   1.000
_cell.length_c   1.000
_cell.angle_alpha   90.00
_cell.angle_beta   90.00
_cell.angle_gamma   90.00
#
_symmetry.space_group_name_H-M   'P 1'
#
loop_
_entity.id
_entity.type
_entity.pdbx_description
1 polymer ?
#
loop_
_entity_poly.entity_id
_entity_poly.type
_entity_poly.pdbx_seq_one_letter_code
_entity_poly.pdbx_strand_id
1 'polypeptide(L)' 'MSLLDAISILLVTIISIIIGFLLLFSPKPRPRTENERYYRDASSEKRKPLPDLFDEPSVKLSCIVPAYDESKRLPK' A
#
# COMPACT_ATOMS: atom_id res chain seq x y z
N MET A 1 -19.51 -32.17 19.66
CA MET A 1 -18.48 -31.23 19.20
C MET A 1 -17.32 -31.33 20.18
N SER A 2 -16.10 -31.58 19.73
CA SER A 2 -14.97 -31.67 20.64
C SER A 2 -14.64 -30.30 21.23
N LEU A 3 -13.95 -30.25 22.38
CA LEU A 3 -13.49 -29.00 22.96
C LEU A 3 -12.61 -28.20 21.99
N LEU A 4 -11.80 -28.91 21.19
CA LEU A 4 -10.93 -28.32 20.18
C LEU A 4 -11.74 -27.67 19.04
N ASP A 5 -12.83 -28.31 18.60
CA ASP A 5 -13.71 -27.75 17.57
C ASP A 5 -14.38 -26.46 18.06
N ALA A 6 -14.84 -26.44 19.32
CA ALA A 6 -15.45 -25.28 19.94
C ALA A 6 -14.47 -24.10 20.05
N ILE A 7 -13.23 -24.37 20.45
CA ILE A 7 -12.16 -23.35 20.51
C ILE A 7 -11.84 -22.82 19.11
N SER A 8 -11.73 -23.71 18.12
CA SER A 8 -11.41 -23.34 16.74
C SER A 8 -12.48 -22.43 16.12
N ILE A 9 -13.76 -22.78 16.32
CA ILE A 9 -14.88 -21.97 15.85
C ILE A 9 -14.88 -20.60 16.54
N LEU A 10 -14.66 -20.56 17.86
CA LEU A 10 -14.59 -19.30 18.60
C LEU A 10 -13.47 -18.40 18.08
N LEU A 11 -12.27 -18.95 17.87
CA LEU A 11 -11.12 -18.21 17.36
C LEU A 11 -11.39 -17.61 15.97
N VAL A 12 -11.88 -18.41 15.03
CA VAL A 12 -12.21 -17.97 13.68
C VAL A 12 -13.28 -16.88 13.70
N THR A 13 -14.28 -17.02 14.58
CA THR A 13 -15.34 -16.04 14.74
C THR A 13 -14.79 -14.71 15.25
N ILE A 14 -13.93 -14.73 16.27
CA ILE A 14 -13.28 -13.52 16.81
C ILE A 14 -12.42 -12.83 15.75
N ILE A 15 -11.57 -13.59 15.03
CA ILE A 15 -10.73 -13.04 13.97
C ILE A 15 -11.58 -12.41 12.86
N SER A 16 -12.66 -13.08 12.46
CA SER A 16 -13.56 -12.56 11.43
C SER A 16 -14.26 -11.28 11.86
N ILE A 17 -14.68 -11.18 13.13
CA ILE A 17 -15.25 -9.95 13.69
C ILE A 17 -14.22 -8.82 13.68
N ILE A 18 -12.98 -9.09 14.10
CA ILE A 18 -11.91 -8.08 14.10
C ILE A 18 -11.62 -7.59 12.68
N ILE A 19 -11.46 -8.50 11.72
CA ILE A 19 -11.22 -8.14 10.31
C ILE A 19 -12.40 -7.35 9.75
N GLY A 20 -13.63 -7.80 10.00
CA GLY A 20 -14.84 -7.10 9.56
C GLY A 20 -14.95 -5.70 10.14
N PHE A 21 -14.65 -5.54 11.44
CA PHE A 21 -14.60 -4.24 12.10
C PHE A 21 -13.55 -3.34 11.46
N LEU A 22 -12.33 -3.85 11.26
CA LEU A 22 -11.26 -3.08 10.61
C LEU A 22 -11.67 -2.66 9.20
N LEU A 23 -12.24 -3.54 8.38
CA LEU A 23 -12.65 -3.18 7.02
C LEU A 23 -13.78 -2.15 6.99
N LEU A 24 -14.74 -2.23 7.91
CA LEU A 24 -15.89 -1.34 7.95
C LEU A 24 -15.55 0.04 8.52
N PHE A 25 -14.70 0.09 9.54
CA PHE A 25 -14.39 1.31 10.28
C PHE A 25 -13.03 1.92 9.92
N SER A 26 -12.21 1.25 9.12
CA SER A 26 -10.99 1.88 8.60
C SER A 26 -11.34 3.07 7.71
N PRO A 27 -10.66 4.21 7.88
CA PRO A 27 -10.79 5.33 6.96
C PRO A 27 -10.50 4.90 5.53
N LYS A 28 -11.41 5.22 4.60
CA LYS A 28 -11.16 4.99 3.19
C LYS A 28 -9.98 5.86 2.73
N PRO A 29 -9.19 5.40 1.74
CA PRO A 29 -8.17 6.23 1.13
C PRO A 29 -8.77 7.57 0.69
N ARG A 30 -8.06 8.67 0.98
CA ARG A 30 -8.50 10.01 0.60
C ARG A 30 -8.66 10.07 -0.93
N PRO A 31 -9.69 10.75 -1.46
CA PRO A 31 -9.79 10.97 -2.90
C PRO A 31 -8.62 11.84 -3.37
N ARG A 32 -8.04 11.49 -4.52
CA ARG A 32 -6.97 12.29 -5.14
C ARG A 32 -7.50 13.68 -5.50
N THR A 33 -6.73 14.70 -5.12
CA THR A 33 -6.94 16.09 -5.53
C THR A 33 -6.63 16.26 -7.02
N GLU A 34 -7.16 17.33 -7.62
CA GLU A 34 -6.86 17.72 -9.01
C GLU A 34 -5.35 17.73 -9.31
N ASN A 35 -4.54 18.28 -8.41
CA ASN A 35 -3.09 18.39 -8.62
C ASN A 35 -2.36 17.04 -8.53
N GLU A 36 -2.91 16.05 -7.82
CA GLU A 36 -2.32 14.70 -7.71
C GLU A 36 -2.67 13.80 -8.90
N ARG A 37 -3.63 14.22 -9.74
CA ARG A 37 -4.05 13.46 -10.93
C ARG A 37 -3.15 13.69 -12.13
N TYR A 38 -2.34 14.75 -12.10
CA TYR A 38 -1.52 15.16 -13.23
C TYR A 38 -0.08 15.44 -12.80
N TYR A 39 0.85 15.26 -13.73
CA TYR A 39 2.22 15.73 -13.60
C TYR A 39 2.53 16.73 -14.73
N ARG A 40 3.55 17.57 -14.52
CA ARG A 40 4.07 18.45 -15.57
C ARG A 40 5.17 17.71 -16.32
N ASP A 41 4.99 17.54 -17.61
CA ASP A 41 5.96 16.89 -18.46
C ASP A 41 7.16 17.81 -18.69
N ALA A 42 8.38 17.31 -18.45
CA ALA A 42 9.59 18.14 -18.52
C ALA A 42 9.91 18.60 -19.95
N SER A 43 9.51 17.83 -20.97
CA SER A 43 9.85 18.12 -22.37
C SER A 43 8.82 19.04 -23.05
N SER A 44 7.53 18.83 -22.76
CA SER A 44 6.45 19.60 -23.38
C SER A 44 5.89 20.71 -22.48
N GLU A 45 6.26 20.73 -21.20
CA GLU A 45 5.72 21.59 -20.13
C GLU A 45 4.20 21.51 -19.91
N LYS A 46 3.52 20.59 -20.62
CA LYS A 46 2.08 20.38 -20.52
C LYS A 46 1.73 19.50 -19.32
N ARG A 47 0.51 19.66 -18.82
CA ARG A 47 -0.09 18.72 -17.86
C ARG A 47 -0.41 17.39 -18.55
N LYS A 48 0.04 16.29 -17.96
CA LYS A 48 -0.25 14.92 -18.39
C LYS A 48 -0.84 14.11 -17.23
N PRO A 49 -1.75 13.16 -17.47
CA PRO A 49 -2.33 12.33 -16.41
C PRO A 49 -1.25 11.46 -15.76
N LEU A 50 -1.25 11.38 -14.43
CA LEU A 50 -0.35 10.48 -13.71
C LEU A 50 -0.89 9.03 -13.85
N PRO A 51 -0.06 8.08 -14.30
CA PRO A 51 -0.46 6.68 -14.40
C PRO A 51 -0.79 6.07 -13.03
N ASP A 52 -1.56 4.99 -13.04
CA ASP A 52 -1.82 4.16 -11.87
C ASP A 52 -0.65 3.18 -11.62
N LEU A 53 -0.53 2.70 -10.39
CA LEU A 53 0.49 1.73 -10.01
C LEU A 53 0.27 0.38 -10.70
N PHE A 54 -0.97 0.06 -11.04
CA PHE A 54 -1.35 -1.20 -11.71
C PHE A 54 -1.36 -1.11 -13.24
N ASP A 55 -1.06 0.07 -13.81
CA ASP A 55 -0.92 0.21 -15.26
C ASP A 55 0.33 -0.55 -15.75
N GLU A 56 0.30 -0.96 -17.03
CA GLU A 56 1.46 -1.63 -17.63
C GLU A 56 2.68 -0.69 -17.64
N PRO A 57 3.84 -1.12 -17.12
CA PRO A 57 5.01 -0.26 -17.04
C PRO A 57 5.58 0.01 -18.43
N SER A 58 5.80 1.30 -18.74
CA SER A 58 6.40 1.72 -20.01
C SER A 58 7.89 1.41 -20.10
N VAL A 59 8.56 1.21 -18.97
CA VAL A 59 9.99 0.91 -18.87
C VAL A 59 10.26 -0.09 -17.75
N LYS A 60 11.25 -0.97 -17.95
CA LYS A 60 11.75 -1.89 -16.91
C LYS A 60 13.08 -1.36 -16.41
N LEU A 61 13.10 -0.85 -15.19
CA LEU A 61 14.29 -0.25 -14.57
C LEU A 61 14.75 -1.12 -13.39
N SER A 62 16.08 -1.19 -13.20
CA SER A 62 16.68 -1.77 -11.99
C SER A 62 17.30 -0.64 -11.17
N CYS A 63 16.91 -0.51 -9.90
CA CYS A 63 17.54 0.43 -8.97
C CYS A 63 18.57 -0.33 -8.13
N ILE A 64 19.85 -0.08 -8.37
CA ILE A 64 20.95 -0.66 -7.59
C ILE A 64 21.33 0.38 -6.54
N VAL A 65 20.94 0.13 -5.28
CA VAL A 65 21.32 0.98 -4.15
C VAL A 65 22.55 0.36 -3.48
N PRO A 66 23.75 0.95 -3.61
CA PRO A 66 24.92 0.46 -2.89
C PRO A 66 24.72 0.70 -1.40
N ALA A 67 24.84 -0.36 -0.60
CA ALA A 67 24.70 -0.33 0.84
C ALA A 67 26.08 -0.58 1.49
N TYR A 68 26.72 0.48 1.96
CA TYR A 68 27.97 0.38 2.72
C TYR A 68 27.77 0.95 4.12
N ASP A 69 28.06 0.14 5.14
CA ASP A 69 28.03 0.51 6.56
C ASP A 69 26.73 1.24 6.98
N GLU A 70 25.58 0.68 6.58
CA GLU A 70 24.24 1.23 6.84
C GLU A 70 23.98 1.49 8.33
N SER A 71 24.68 0.78 9.22
CA SER A 71 24.67 1.00 10.67
C SER A 71 24.99 2.43 11.08
N LYS A 72 25.80 3.15 10.29
CA LYS A 72 26.15 4.56 10.52
C LYS A 72 25.10 5.56 10.01
N ARG A 73 24.15 5.13 9.16
CA ARG A 73 23.10 6.00 8.60
C ARG A 73 21.87 6.13 9.49
N LEU A 74 21.70 5.22 10.46
CA LEU A 74 20.58 5.28 11.40
C LEU A 74 20.84 6.36 12.46
N PRO A 75 19.86 7.23 12.76
CA PRO A 75 19.97 8.14 13.89
C PRO A 75 20.06 7.37 15.21
N LYS A 76 20.80 7.92 16.17
CA LYS A 76 20.91 7.38 17.53
C LYS A 76 19.66 7.63 18.35
#